data_AF-A0A949CRU3-F1
#
_entry.id   AF-A0A949CRU3-F1
#
_cell.length_a   1.000
_cell.length_b   1.000
_cell.length_c   1.000
_cell.angle_alpha   90.00
_cell.angle_beta   90.00
_cell.angle_gamma   90.00
#
_symmetry.space_group_name_H-M   'P 1'
#
loop_
_entity.id
_entity.type
_entity.pdbx_description
1 polymer ?
#
loop_
_entity_poly.entity_id
_entity_poly.type
_entity_poly.pdbx_seq_one_letter_code
_entity_poly.pdbx_strand_id
1 'polypeptide(L)'
;GWNGGGRVGLLENGIQRLRYTGKPWMMIDRAWVEPGALRLDFNFDLDTTSISNPRAFKIAHWNYHWRAEYGSDRFSPSDDSPGEELLSIERVECLDGKRSLRIHIPELRPVDQLHVEMSLESSDGKAFTEEIYWTIHQIPSSAK
;
A
#
# COMPACT_ATOMS: atom_id res chain seq x y z
N GLY A 1 -6.16 5.95 -6.51
CA GLY A 1 -6.93 4.74 -6.16
C GLY A 1 -8.37 4.86 -6.62
N TRP A 2 -8.87 3.84 -7.28
CA TRP A 2 -10.30 3.49 -7.37
C TRP A 2 -10.38 1.96 -7.43
N ASN A 3 -10.61 1.39 -6.23
CA ASN A 3 -11.02 0.03 -5.86
C ASN A 3 -10.76 -1.11 -6.87
N GLY A 4 -9.62 -1.80 -6.72
CA GLY A 4 -9.59 -3.24 -6.97
C GLY A 4 -10.44 -3.94 -5.90
N GLY A 5 -11.13 -5.03 -6.26
CA GLY A 5 -11.84 -5.90 -5.31
C GLY A 5 -13.10 -5.35 -4.60
N GLY A 6 -13.35 -4.04 -4.61
CA GLY A 6 -14.41 -3.40 -3.84
C GLY A 6 -14.13 -3.48 -2.34
N ARG A 7 -13.81 -2.36 -1.69
CA ARG A 7 -13.70 -2.33 -0.22
C ARG A 7 -14.97 -2.93 0.39
N VAL A 8 -14.83 -3.66 1.51
CA VAL A 8 -15.96 -4.30 2.21
C VAL A 8 -17.14 -3.32 2.34
N GLY A 9 -18.27 -3.68 1.74
CA GLY A 9 -19.49 -2.87 1.73
C GLY A 9 -19.71 -1.99 0.49
N LEU A 10 -18.80 -2.01 -0.49
CA LEU A 10 -18.95 -1.30 -1.77
C LEU A 10 -19.27 -2.29 -2.90
N LEU A 11 -20.24 -1.94 -3.75
CA LEU A 11 -20.59 -2.68 -4.96
C LEU A 11 -19.65 -2.32 -6.12
N GLU A 12 -19.39 -3.28 -7.01
CA GLU A 12 -18.71 -3.02 -8.27
C GLU A 12 -19.61 -2.25 -9.25
N ASN A 13 -19.00 -1.58 -10.24
CA ASN A 13 -19.69 -0.99 -11.40
C ASN A 13 -20.78 0.05 -11.06
N GLY A 14 -20.49 1.03 -10.20
CA GLY A 14 -21.47 2.07 -9.89
C GLY A 14 -20.89 3.35 -9.28
N ILE A 15 -21.72 4.39 -9.24
CA ILE A 15 -21.42 5.63 -8.51
C ILE A 15 -21.87 5.44 -7.07
N GLN A 16 -20.98 5.69 -6.12
CA GLN A 16 -21.26 5.50 -4.70
C GLN A 16 -21.20 6.82 -3.94
N ARG A 17 -22.15 6.99 -3.03
CA ARG A 17 -22.17 8.11 -2.08
C ARG A 17 -21.54 7.68 -0.77
N LEU A 18 -20.39 8.26 -0.44
CA LEU A 18 -19.81 8.15 0.89
C LEU A 18 -20.51 9.13 1.85
N ARG A 19 -20.91 8.64 3.03
CA ARG A 19 -21.46 9.47 4.10
C ARG A 19 -20.82 9.08 5.43
N TYR A 20 -20.18 10.03 6.09
CA TYR A 20 -19.68 9.83 7.44
C TYR A 20 -20.84 9.66 8.44
N THR A 21 -20.75 8.65 9.29
CA THR A 21 -21.84 8.25 10.22
C THR A 21 -21.62 8.72 11.66
N GLY A 22 -20.51 9.42 11.95
CA GLY A 22 -20.11 9.77 13.31
C GLY A 22 -19.47 8.62 14.09
N LYS A 23 -19.42 7.41 13.52
CA LYS A 23 -18.74 6.27 14.12
C LYS A 23 -17.27 6.25 13.70
N PRO A 24 -16.33 5.89 14.59
CA PRO A 24 -14.93 5.70 14.21
C PRO A 24 -14.80 4.56 13.22
N TRP A 25 -13.84 4.70 12.30
CA TRP A 25 -13.51 3.69 11.29
C TRP A 25 -12.00 3.54 11.24
N MET A 26 -11.50 2.30 11.23
CA MET A 26 -10.07 2.03 11.12
C MET A 26 -9.61 2.31 9.69
N MET A 27 -8.61 3.16 9.52
CA MET A 27 -8.07 3.52 8.21
C MET A 27 -6.62 3.94 8.29
N ILE A 28 -5.96 3.86 7.14
CA ILE A 28 -4.70 4.53 6.87
C ILE A 28 -5.03 6.00 6.65
N ASP A 29 -4.44 6.89 7.46
CA ASP A 29 -4.74 8.33 7.43
C ASP A 29 -3.74 9.10 6.54
N ARG A 30 -2.51 8.61 6.43
CA ARG A 30 -1.46 9.15 5.57
C ARG A 30 -0.55 8.04 5.12
N ALA A 31 -0.04 8.20 3.91
CA ALA A 31 0.85 7.22 3.35
C ALA A 31 1.78 7.96 2.34
N TRP A 32 3.10 7.69 2.35
CA TRP A 32 4.09 8.35 1.48
C TRP A 32 5.34 7.48 1.27
N VAL A 33 6.20 7.91 0.34
CA VAL A 33 7.50 7.30 0.04
C VAL A 33 8.60 8.06 0.77
N GLU A 34 9.54 7.32 1.35
CA GLU A 34 10.79 7.80 1.93
C GLU A 34 11.99 7.17 1.19
N PRO A 35 13.22 7.68 1.36
CA PRO A 35 14.40 7.00 0.83
C PRO A 35 14.48 5.56 1.35
N GLY A 36 14.33 4.59 0.44
CA GLY A 36 14.41 3.14 0.75
C GLY A 36 13.28 2.60 1.63
N ALA A 37 12.17 3.34 1.80
CA ALA A 37 11.05 2.89 2.61
C ALA A 37 9.69 3.45 2.14
N LEU A 38 8.63 2.74 2.50
CA LEU A 38 7.27 3.27 2.51
C LEU A 38 6.91 3.65 3.94
N ARG A 39 6.15 4.73 4.09
CA ARG A 39 5.54 5.08 5.38
C ARG A 39 4.03 5.12 5.31
N LEU A 40 3.41 4.49 6.31
CA LEU A 40 1.98 4.41 6.51
C LEU A 40 1.66 4.86 7.93
N ASP A 41 0.74 5.80 8.06
CA ASP A 41 0.17 6.23 9.34
C ASP A 41 -1.29 5.74 9.43
N PHE A 42 -1.72 5.42 10.65
CA PHE A 42 -2.99 4.79 10.97
C PHE A 42 -3.71 5.61 12.03
N ASN A 43 -5.03 5.69 11.94
CA ASN A 43 -5.83 6.39 12.94
C ASN A 43 -6.17 5.55 14.19
N PHE A 44 -5.51 4.40 14.36
CA PHE A 44 -5.70 3.45 15.45
C PHE A 44 -4.37 2.80 15.85
N ASP A 45 -4.31 2.25 17.07
CA ASP A 45 -3.12 1.57 17.56
C ASP A 45 -3.04 0.15 16.96
N LEU A 46 -1.92 -0.18 16.33
CA LEU A 46 -1.65 -1.49 15.73
C LEU A 46 -1.23 -2.52 16.78
N ASP A 47 -1.51 -3.79 16.53
CA ASP A 47 -0.89 -4.90 17.27
C ASP A 47 0.51 -5.20 16.71
N THR A 48 1.52 -5.16 17.58
CA THR A 48 2.93 -5.37 17.20
C THR A 48 3.25 -6.79 16.75
N THR A 49 2.43 -7.77 17.16
CA THR A 49 2.61 -9.17 16.76
C THR A 49 2.17 -9.36 15.31
N SER A 50 1.03 -8.78 14.93
CA SER A 50 0.51 -8.80 13.56
C SER A 50 1.49 -8.16 12.57
N ILE A 51 2.15 -7.05 12.96
CA ILE A 51 3.15 -6.36 12.14
C ILE A 51 4.37 -7.25 11.85
N SER A 52 4.76 -8.08 12.83
CA SER A 52 5.94 -8.94 12.73
C SER A 52 5.70 -10.21 11.90
N ASN A 53 4.46 -10.45 11.46
CA ASN A 53 4.13 -11.59 10.64
C ASN A 53 4.69 -11.38 9.21
N PRO A 54 5.55 -12.29 8.69
CA PRO A 54 6.10 -12.17 7.34
C PRO A 54 5.05 -12.17 6.22
N ARG A 55 3.83 -12.62 6.51
CA ARG A 55 2.69 -12.64 5.57
C ARG A 55 1.74 -11.46 5.76
N ALA A 56 2.06 -10.52 6.66
CA ALA A 56 1.23 -9.34 6.91
C ALA A 56 1.23 -8.38 5.71
N PHE A 57 2.25 -8.44 4.85
CA PHE A 57 2.40 -7.55 3.71
C PHE A 57 2.72 -8.34 2.45
N LYS A 58 2.14 -7.90 1.34
CA LYS A 58 2.55 -8.29 0.00
C LYS A 58 2.62 -7.03 -0.84
N ILE A 59 3.78 -6.77 -1.43
CA ILE A 59 4.02 -5.52 -2.15
C ILE A 59 4.49 -5.88 -3.55
N ALA A 60 3.80 -5.33 -4.55
CA ALA A 60 4.10 -5.52 -5.96
C ALA A 60 4.22 -4.17 -6.68
N HIS A 61 4.94 -4.13 -7.79
CA HIS A 61 4.99 -2.95 -8.65
C HIS A 61 5.06 -3.32 -10.13
N TRP A 62 4.59 -2.41 -10.97
CA TRP A 62 4.62 -2.53 -12.42
C TRP A 62 4.55 -1.15 -13.09
N ASN A 63 4.92 -1.14 -14.36
CA ASN A 63 4.74 -0.02 -15.27
C ASN A 63 3.68 -0.34 -16.32
N TYR A 64 3.19 0.71 -16.96
CA TYR A 64 2.29 0.64 -18.10
C TYR A 64 2.98 1.12 -19.36
N HIS A 65 2.56 0.57 -20.49
CA HIS A 65 2.91 1.13 -21.78
C HIS A 65 1.77 1.98 -22.32
N TRP A 66 2.08 3.22 -22.66
CA TRP A 66 1.17 4.11 -23.37
C TRP A 66 1.14 3.73 -24.86
N ARG A 67 0.19 2.89 -25.24
CA ARG A 67 -0.03 2.47 -26.63
C ARG A 67 -1.50 2.62 -27.04
N ALA A 68 -1.77 2.51 -28.33
CA ALA A 68 -3.12 2.70 -28.87
C ALA A 68 -4.03 1.49 -28.61
N GLU A 69 -3.43 0.33 -28.34
CA GLU A 69 -4.14 -0.89 -27.99
C GLU A 69 -4.89 -0.70 -26.67
N TYR A 70 -6.11 -1.24 -26.62
CA TYR A 70 -6.94 -1.19 -25.43
C TYR A 70 -6.34 -2.09 -24.34
N GLY A 71 -6.07 -1.50 -23.17
CA GLY A 71 -5.63 -2.25 -22.00
C GLY A 71 -4.71 -1.43 -21.10
N SER A 72 -4.29 -2.08 -20.01
CA SER A 72 -3.27 -1.57 -19.10
C SER A 72 -2.45 -2.77 -18.65
N ASP A 73 -1.87 -3.45 -19.64
CA ASP A 73 -0.98 -4.58 -19.41
C ASP A 73 0.16 -4.14 -18.50
N ARG A 74 0.50 -5.02 -17.57
CA ARG A 74 1.52 -4.76 -16.55
C ARG A 74 2.87 -5.20 -17.09
N PHE A 75 3.88 -4.35 -16.89
CA PHE A 75 5.26 -4.65 -17.26
C PHE A 75 6.19 -4.50 -16.06
N SER A 76 7.07 -5.48 -15.93
CA SER A 76 8.15 -5.57 -14.95
C SER A 76 9.07 -4.33 -15.05
N PRO A 77 9.17 -3.49 -13.99
CA PRO A 77 9.99 -2.28 -14.05
C PRO A 77 11.51 -2.50 -14.15
N SER A 78 11.99 -3.72 -13.97
CA SER A 78 13.39 -4.12 -14.03
C SER A 78 13.83 -4.54 -15.43
N ASP A 79 12.98 -5.21 -16.20
CA ASP A 79 13.33 -5.82 -17.49
C ASP A 79 12.28 -5.64 -18.60
N ASP A 80 11.20 -4.91 -18.34
CA ASP A 80 10.11 -4.62 -19.28
C ASP A 80 9.37 -5.87 -19.80
N SER A 81 9.52 -7.01 -19.12
CA SER A 81 8.77 -8.23 -19.45
C SER A 81 7.32 -8.15 -18.97
N PRO A 82 6.37 -8.87 -19.61
CA PRO A 82 4.98 -8.88 -19.15
C PRO A 82 4.85 -9.43 -17.73
N GLY A 83 4.25 -8.65 -16.84
CA GLY A 83 4.02 -9.05 -15.44
C GLY A 83 4.19 -7.91 -14.43
N GLU A 84 4.16 -8.30 -13.16
CA GLU A 84 4.48 -7.46 -12.01
C GLU A 84 5.66 -8.07 -11.24
N GLU A 85 6.39 -7.23 -10.53
CA GLU A 85 7.47 -7.64 -9.65
C GLU A 85 7.02 -7.63 -8.18
N LEU A 86 7.35 -8.67 -7.43
CA LEU A 86 7.19 -8.69 -5.97
C LEU A 86 8.42 -8.07 -5.31
N LEU A 87 8.19 -7.15 -4.38
CA LEU A 87 9.24 -6.47 -3.64
C LEU A 87 9.61 -7.22 -2.36
N SER A 88 10.91 -7.34 -2.13
CA SER A 88 11.44 -7.88 -0.88
C SER A 88 11.37 -6.83 0.23
N ILE A 89 10.69 -7.17 1.32
CA ILE A 89 10.65 -6.34 2.54
C ILE A 89 11.85 -6.72 3.41
N GLU A 90 12.75 -5.76 3.65
CA GLU A 90 13.92 -5.98 4.49
C GLU A 90 13.52 -6.06 5.97
N ARG A 91 12.68 -5.12 6.41
CA ARG A 91 12.15 -5.03 7.78
C ARG A 91 10.99 -4.05 7.85
N VAL A 92 10.17 -4.19 8.90
CA VAL A 92 9.08 -3.27 9.22
C VAL A 92 9.32 -2.68 10.60
N GLU A 93 9.40 -1.36 10.70
CA GLU A 93 9.46 -0.65 11.99
C GLU A 93 8.07 -0.15 12.37
N CYS A 94 7.71 -0.32 13.64
CA CYS A 94 6.52 0.30 14.21
C CYS A 94 6.94 1.54 15.00
N LEU A 95 6.30 2.68 14.70
CA LEU A 95 6.69 4.01 15.15
C LEU A 95 5.51 4.72 15.82
N ASP A 96 5.77 5.89 16.40
CA ASP A 96 4.77 6.82 16.94
C ASP A 96 3.73 6.16 17.87
N GLY A 97 4.21 5.30 18.79
CA GLY A 97 3.34 4.66 19.77
C GLY A 97 2.35 3.66 19.17
N LYS A 98 2.74 2.97 18.08
CA LYS A 98 1.98 1.94 17.34
C LYS A 98 0.99 2.46 16.28
N ARG A 99 1.14 3.71 15.83
CA ARG A 99 0.27 4.30 14.81
C ARG A 99 0.93 4.53 13.47
N SER A 100 2.21 4.20 13.34
CA SER A 100 2.94 4.37 12.09
C SER A 100 3.78 3.16 11.79
N LEU A 101 3.89 2.83 10.51
CA LEU A 101 4.78 1.81 9.99
C LEU A 101 5.77 2.42 9.02
N ARG A 102 7.02 2.01 9.15
CA ARG A 102 8.06 2.25 8.15
C ARG A 102 8.51 0.91 7.58
N ILE A 103 8.17 0.67 6.32
CA ILE A 103 8.43 -0.59 5.62
C ILE A 103 9.67 -0.39 4.75
N HIS A 104 10.78 -1.02 5.10
CA HIS A 104 12.04 -0.89 4.38
C HIS A 104 12.07 -1.79 3.16
N ILE A 105 12.27 -1.16 2.00
CA ILE A 105 12.25 -1.80 0.69
C ILE A 105 13.37 -1.14 -0.15
N PRO A 106 14.58 -1.71 -0.17
CA PRO A 106 15.73 -1.13 -0.87
C PRO A 106 15.53 -0.98 -2.38
N GLU A 107 14.67 -1.81 -2.96
CA GLU A 107 14.42 -1.89 -4.40
C GLU A 107 13.40 -0.85 -4.92
N LEU A 108 12.91 0.03 -4.03
CA LEU A 108 11.97 1.10 -4.39
C LEU A 108 12.57 2.02 -5.45
N ARG A 109 11.78 2.26 -6.50
CA ARG A 109 12.13 3.09 -7.63
C ARG A 109 10.87 3.78 -8.17
N PRO A 110 11.02 4.79 -9.04
CA PRO A 110 9.88 5.34 -9.75
C PRO A 110 9.16 4.26 -10.57
N VAL A 111 7.84 4.18 -10.40
CA VAL A 111 6.96 3.19 -11.05
C VAL A 111 5.59 3.80 -11.29
N ASP A 112 4.88 3.34 -12.31
CA ASP A 112 3.52 3.80 -12.58
C ASP A 112 2.55 3.30 -11.51
N GLN A 113 2.75 2.07 -11.02
CA GLN A 113 1.96 1.48 -9.94
C GLN A 113 2.81 0.67 -8.97
N LEU A 114 2.57 0.93 -7.69
CA LEU A 114 2.94 0.18 -6.51
C LEU A 114 1.63 -0.26 -5.85
N HIS A 115 1.51 -1.54 -5.56
CA HIS A 115 0.37 -2.15 -4.88
C HIS A 115 0.84 -2.74 -3.56
N VAL A 116 0.24 -2.29 -2.47
CA VAL A 116 0.51 -2.76 -1.13
C VAL A 116 -0.75 -3.44 -0.63
N GLU A 117 -0.70 -4.75 -0.43
CA GLU A 117 -1.71 -5.51 0.28
C GLU A 117 -1.23 -5.68 1.73
N MET A 118 -2.11 -5.45 2.71
CA MET A 118 -1.80 -5.68 4.12
C MET A 118 -2.91 -6.39 4.88
N SER A 119 -2.51 -7.23 5.82
CA SER A 119 -3.37 -7.93 6.77
C SER A 119 -2.77 -7.79 8.17
N LEU A 120 -3.37 -6.89 8.96
CA LEU A 120 -2.91 -6.46 10.28
C LEU A 120 -4.03 -6.61 11.30
N GLU A 121 -3.71 -6.36 12.57
CA GLU A 121 -4.69 -6.26 13.64
C GLU A 121 -4.47 -4.96 14.41
N SER A 122 -5.55 -4.41 14.97
CA SER A 122 -5.47 -3.37 15.99
C SER A 122 -5.04 -3.95 17.35
N SER A 123 -4.56 -3.10 18.25
CA SER A 123 -4.21 -3.47 19.62
C SER A 123 -5.39 -4.06 20.43
N ASP A 124 -6.64 -3.85 20.00
CA ASP A 124 -7.84 -4.47 20.59
C ASP A 124 -8.30 -5.75 19.86
N GLY A 125 -7.47 -6.29 18.94
CA GLY A 125 -7.67 -7.57 18.28
C GLY A 125 -8.65 -7.54 17.11
N LYS A 126 -8.96 -6.37 16.54
CA LYS A 126 -9.80 -6.28 15.34
C LYS A 126 -8.94 -6.42 14.09
N ALA A 127 -9.38 -7.27 13.18
CA ALA A 127 -8.72 -7.44 11.89
C ALA A 127 -8.80 -6.16 11.05
N PHE A 128 -7.70 -5.84 10.38
CA PHE A 128 -7.56 -4.75 9.45
C PHE A 128 -6.87 -5.25 8.17
N THR A 129 -7.67 -5.51 7.14
CA THR A 129 -7.19 -5.84 5.80
C THR A 129 -7.44 -4.66 4.88
N GLU A 130 -6.42 -4.23 4.17
CA GLU A 130 -6.50 -3.05 3.30
C GLU A 130 -5.53 -3.21 2.14
N GLU A 131 -5.82 -2.50 1.04
CA GLU A 131 -4.88 -2.36 -0.06
C GLU A 131 -4.72 -0.88 -0.47
N ILE A 132 -3.52 -0.54 -0.90
CA ILE A 132 -3.21 0.79 -1.44
C ILE A 132 -2.56 0.63 -2.81
N TYR A 133 -2.96 1.52 -3.72
CA TYR A 133 -2.35 1.70 -5.02
C TYR A 133 -1.73 3.08 -5.13
N TRP A 134 -0.49 3.14 -5.61
CA TRP A 134 0.31 4.35 -5.71
C TRP A 134 1.15 4.43 -6.96
N THR A 135 1.22 5.62 -7.54
CA THR A 135 2.30 5.96 -8.47
C THR A 135 3.47 6.54 -7.69
N ILE A 136 4.68 6.07 -7.95
CA ILE A 136 5.91 6.65 -7.41
C ILE A 136 6.56 7.47 -8.54
N HIS A 137 6.35 8.79 -8.53
CA HIS A 137 6.99 9.66 -9.52
C HIS A 137 8.48 9.88 -9.25
N GLN A 138 8.86 9.92 -7.96
CA GLN A 138 10.23 10.15 -7.53
C GLN A 138 10.43 9.58 -6.13
N ILE A 139 11.62 9.06 -5.85
CA ILE A 139 12.08 8.78 -4.48
C ILE A 139 12.63 10.08 -3.89
N PRO A 140 12.11 10.59 -2.76
CA PRO A 140 12.66 11.76 -2.11
C PRO A 140 14.15 11.57 -1.81
N SER A 141 14.95 12.63 -1.94
CA SER A 141 16.33 12.60 -1.45
C SER A 141 16.34 12.47 0.07
N SER A 142 17.26 11.68 0.62
CA SER A 142 17.56 11.74 2.05
C SER A 142 17.84 13.19 2.42
N ALA A 143 17.09 13.73 3.39
CA ALA A 143 17.32 15.08 3.89
C ALA A 143 18.81 15.21 4.27
N LYS A 144 19.46 16.28 3.81
CA LYS A 144 20.83 16.64 4.21
C LYS A 144 20.87 17.06 5.66
#